data_AF-A0AAD7EH16-F1
#
_entry.id   AF-A0AAD7EH16-F1
#
_cell.length_a   1.000
_cell.length_b   1.000
_cell.length_c   1.000
_cell.angle_alpha   90.00
_cell.angle_beta   90.00
_cell.angle_gamma   90.00
#
_symmetry.space_group_name_H-M   'P 1'
#
loop_
_entity.id
_entity.type
_entity.pdbx_description
1 polymer ?
#
loop_
_entity_poly.entity_id
_entity_poly.type
_entity_poly.pdbx_seq_one_letter_code
_entity_poly.pdbx_strand_id
1 'polypeptide(L)'
;MGKTDDYDRDHEHARHSRFWTGSKPFAYWILAIVFAVLHHWMNAELDGKAIDAVAIASVDVPYLNRRISLSQKEQHWVLGLFAFLWKSCIVRSMACGLMQHAWKSLRTTDLTVRQIDCVISLQHRKPTGFLSFTVIFNCFPTVLLSALSIVVPYSAILPAGSLTVDTTNGVVGIYRYNSRWLLGPYAIGLAVTFITILMGTHALWQHNTSNRSFNFSHIVAATRTVIFDDALQDAKRHHIPHKVMEQCRTLRFGLIDEGKEAFGHAEDLKTDSNDDDEGICGCFNFGKSAQLVWTADCNYL
;
A
#
# COMPACT_ATOMS: atom_id res chain seq x y z
N MET A 1 -5.27 -39.20 -23.90
CA MET A 1 -6.14 -39.36 -22.72
C MET A 1 -5.47 -38.74 -21.48
N GLY A 2 -4.91 -37.53 -21.57
CA GLY A 2 -4.08 -36.96 -20.48
C GLY A 2 -4.04 -35.44 -20.42
N LYS A 3 -5.06 -34.73 -20.91
CA LYS A 3 -5.16 -33.25 -20.83
C LYS A 3 -6.06 -32.75 -19.69
N THR A 4 -6.84 -33.62 -19.05
CA THR A 4 -7.78 -33.22 -17.98
C THR A 4 -7.08 -33.02 -16.64
N ASP A 5 -6.00 -33.75 -16.38
CA ASP A 5 -5.35 -33.78 -15.07
C ASP A 5 -4.53 -32.52 -14.75
N ASP A 6 -4.16 -31.75 -15.78
CA ASP A 6 -3.39 -30.51 -15.61
C ASP A 6 -4.30 -29.34 -15.19
N TYR A 7 -5.54 -29.31 -15.68
CA TYR A 7 -6.50 -28.23 -15.39
C TYR A 7 -6.91 -28.20 -13.92
N ASP A 8 -7.17 -29.36 -13.32
CA ASP A 8 -7.56 -29.46 -11.92
C ASP A 8 -6.43 -29.04 -10.97
N ARG A 9 -5.18 -29.35 -11.34
CA ARG A 9 -3.99 -28.98 -10.55
C ARG A 9 -3.79 -27.47 -10.50
N ASP A 10 -4.00 -26.78 -11.63
CA ASP A 10 -3.88 -25.32 -11.70
C ASP A 10 -4.97 -24.60 -10.89
N HIS A 11 -6.20 -25.12 -10.89
CA HIS A 11 -7.29 -24.56 -10.08
C HIS A 11 -7.05 -24.71 -8.58
N GLU A 12 -6.48 -25.84 -8.15
CA GLU A 12 -6.17 -26.09 -6.74
C GLU A 12 -5.03 -25.18 -6.26
N HIS A 13 -3.96 -25.02 -7.05
CA HIS A 13 -2.90 -24.05 -6.77
C HIS A 13 -3.40 -22.61 -6.71
N ALA A 14 -4.31 -22.23 -7.62
CA ALA A 14 -4.95 -20.90 -7.60
C ALA A 14 -5.84 -20.69 -6.36
N ARG A 15 -6.49 -21.74 -5.84
CA ARG A 15 -7.28 -21.67 -4.60
C ARG A 15 -6.39 -21.54 -3.36
N HIS A 16 -5.29 -22.29 -3.29
CA HIS A 16 -4.40 -22.26 -2.12
C HIS A 16 -3.62 -20.93 -2.03
N SER A 17 -3.18 -20.40 -3.17
CA SER A 17 -2.53 -19.08 -3.22
C SER A 17 -3.47 -17.95 -2.77
N ARG A 18 -4.77 -18.02 -3.11
CA ARG A 18 -5.80 -17.06 -2.65
C ARG A 18 -5.88 -16.98 -1.12
N PHE A 19 -6.01 -18.14 -0.47
CA PHE A 19 -6.14 -18.19 1.00
C PHE A 19 -4.94 -17.53 1.69
N TRP A 20 -3.74 -17.85 1.22
CA TRP A 20 -2.50 -17.26 1.74
C TRP A 20 -2.36 -15.77 1.47
N THR A 21 -2.94 -15.24 0.39
CA THR A 21 -2.90 -13.81 0.09
C THR A 21 -3.85 -12.98 0.95
N GLY A 22 -5.01 -13.55 1.31
CA GLY A 22 -6.00 -12.88 2.15
C GLY A 22 -5.64 -12.85 3.64
N SER A 23 -4.83 -13.80 4.12
CA SER A 23 -4.46 -13.92 5.55
C SER A 23 -3.33 -12.97 5.99
N LYS A 24 -2.47 -12.52 5.07
CA LYS A 24 -1.36 -11.58 5.35
C LYS A 24 -1.78 -10.31 6.09
N PRO A 25 -2.81 -9.55 5.68
CA PRO A 25 -3.23 -8.35 6.42
C PRO A 25 -3.66 -8.66 7.86
N PHE A 26 -4.31 -9.79 8.10
CA PHE A 26 -4.67 -10.23 9.45
C PHE A 26 -3.44 -10.58 10.29
N ALA A 27 -2.45 -11.26 9.71
CA ALA A 27 -1.21 -11.57 10.42
C ALA A 27 -0.48 -10.29 10.88
N TYR A 28 -0.37 -9.28 10.02
CA TYR A 28 0.20 -7.98 10.41
C TYR A 28 -0.65 -7.27 11.47
N TRP A 29 -1.97 -7.36 11.40
CA TRP A 29 -2.86 -6.74 12.39
C TRP A 29 -2.74 -7.42 13.77
N ILE A 30 -2.68 -8.75 13.82
CA ILE A 30 -2.42 -9.51 15.06
C ILE A 30 -1.05 -9.15 15.63
N LEU A 31 -0.02 -9.13 14.78
CA LEU A 31 1.34 -8.74 15.20
C LEU A 31 1.38 -7.32 15.77
N ALA A 32 0.57 -6.41 15.20
CA ALA A 32 0.38 -5.10 15.78
C ALA A 32 -0.15 -5.22 17.21
N ILE A 33 -1.24 -5.96 17.47
CA ILE A 33 -1.81 -6.11 18.82
C ILE A 33 -0.74 -6.60 19.82
N VAL A 34 0.10 -7.55 19.41
CA VAL A 34 1.22 -8.03 20.24
C VAL A 34 2.18 -6.88 20.58
N PHE A 35 2.62 -6.10 19.61
CA PHE A 35 3.51 -4.95 19.87
C PHE A 35 2.86 -3.86 20.72
N ALA A 36 1.55 -3.63 20.59
CA ALA A 36 0.82 -2.73 21.47
C ALA A 36 0.85 -3.19 22.92
N VAL A 37 0.55 -4.47 23.16
CA VAL A 37 0.57 -5.06 24.52
C VAL A 37 1.98 -5.03 25.10
N LEU A 38 3.01 -5.35 24.31
CA LEU A 38 4.41 -5.26 24.74
C LEU A 38 4.80 -3.83 25.12
N HIS A 39 4.37 -2.83 24.35
CA HIS A 39 4.60 -1.43 24.67
C HIS A 39 3.89 -1.00 25.96
N HIS A 40 2.63 -1.43 26.15
CA HIS A 40 1.89 -1.22 27.40
C HIS A 40 2.60 -1.85 28.61
N TRP A 41 3.02 -3.11 28.49
CA TRP A 41 3.67 -3.86 29.56
C TRP A 41 4.99 -3.21 29.97
N MET A 42 5.82 -2.83 29.01
CA MET A 42 7.09 -2.14 29.28
C MET A 42 6.87 -0.76 29.91
N ASN A 43 5.87 0.02 29.50
CA ASN A 43 5.58 1.31 30.15
C ASN A 43 5.08 1.13 31.58
N ALA A 44 4.30 0.08 31.84
CA ALA A 44 3.87 -0.26 33.20
C ALA A 44 5.06 -0.70 34.07
N GLU A 45 6.04 -1.42 33.51
CA GLU A 45 7.26 -1.81 34.21
C GLU A 45 8.17 -0.62 34.54
N LEU A 46 8.05 0.51 33.82
CA LEU A 46 8.76 1.75 34.11
C LEU A 46 8.01 2.64 35.11
N ASP A 47 6.71 2.44 35.32
CA ASP A 47 5.90 3.29 36.17
C ASP A 47 6.38 3.28 37.62
N GLY A 48 6.57 4.46 38.19
CA GLY A 48 7.06 4.63 39.56
C GLY A 48 8.55 4.33 39.76
N LYS A 49 9.29 3.85 38.75
CA LYS A 49 10.75 3.72 38.84
C LYS A 49 11.38 5.11 38.86
N ALA A 50 12.22 5.34 39.86
CA ALA A 50 13.04 6.53 39.90
C ALA A 50 14.01 6.48 38.72
N ILE A 51 14.16 7.60 38.02
CA ILE A 51 15.28 7.79 37.10
C ILE A 51 16.50 7.84 38.01
N ASP A 52 17.33 6.79 38.00
CA ASP A 52 18.46 6.62 38.92
C ASP A 52 19.16 7.95 39.14
N ALA A 53 18.90 8.53 40.32
CA ALA A 53 19.24 9.90 40.66
C ALA A 53 20.73 10.08 40.96
N VAL A 54 21.57 9.15 40.48
CA VAL A 54 23.02 9.04 40.75
C VAL A 54 23.82 10.24 40.20
N ALA A 55 23.17 11.22 39.57
CA ALA A 55 23.84 12.37 38.99
C ALA A 55 23.26 13.75 39.32
N ILE A 56 21.98 13.92 39.65
CA ILE A 56 21.38 15.27 39.53
C ILE A 56 21.55 16.14 40.79
N ALA A 57 21.70 15.54 41.98
CA ALA A 57 21.51 16.27 43.23
C ALA A 57 22.78 16.84 43.90
N SER A 58 24.00 16.52 43.45
CA SER A 58 25.20 16.84 44.23
C SER A 58 26.38 17.44 43.47
N VAL A 59 26.34 17.61 42.15
CA VAL A 59 27.50 18.14 41.41
C VAL A 59 27.08 19.13 40.32
N ASP A 60 27.39 20.40 40.56
CA ASP A 60 27.22 21.55 39.66
C ASP A 60 28.25 21.51 38.51
N VAL A 61 28.19 20.48 37.66
CA VAL A 61 29.15 20.30 36.54
C VAL A 61 28.48 20.17 35.16
N PRO A 62 28.87 20.99 34.17
CA PRO A 62 28.36 20.96 32.79
C PRO A 62 28.52 19.60 32.08
N TYR A 63 29.41 18.74 32.56
CA TYR A 63 29.75 17.45 31.94
C TYR A 63 28.75 16.33 32.25
N LEU A 64 27.97 16.45 33.32
CA LEU A 64 27.03 15.40 33.74
C LEU A 64 25.75 15.38 32.88
N ASN A 65 25.35 16.54 32.37
CA ASN A 65 24.20 16.68 31.47
C ASN A 65 24.37 15.83 30.18
N ARG A 66 25.61 15.59 29.76
CA ARG A 66 25.92 14.71 28.61
C ARG A 66 25.74 13.22 28.92
N ARG A 67 25.96 12.75 30.15
CA ARG A 67 25.78 11.32 30.50
C ARG A 67 24.33 10.96 30.80
N ILE A 68 23.57 11.86 31.43
CA ILE A 68 22.14 11.69 31.66
C ILE A 68 21.39 11.60 30.32
N SER A 69 21.74 12.47 29.37
CA SER A 69 21.18 12.40 28.01
C SER A 69 21.56 11.11 27.25
N LEU A 70 22.72 10.51 27.52
CA LEU A 70 23.14 9.23 26.91
C LEU A 70 22.39 8.02 27.50
N SER A 71 22.28 7.91 28.83
CA SER A 71 21.53 6.83 29.49
C SER A 71 20.04 6.90 29.15
N GLN A 72 19.48 8.11 29.10
CA GLN A 72 18.11 8.33 28.67
C GLN A 72 17.93 7.93 27.20
N LYS A 73 18.88 8.26 26.31
CA LYS A 73 18.85 7.84 24.91
C LYS A 73 18.91 6.31 24.73
N GLU A 74 19.63 5.60 25.61
CA GLU A 74 19.72 4.14 25.58
C GLU A 74 18.45 3.42 26.05
N GLN A 75 17.66 3.97 26.97
CA GLN A 75 16.34 3.38 27.28
C GLN A 75 15.28 3.81 26.26
N HIS A 76 15.34 5.04 25.75
CA HIS A 76 14.30 5.59 24.86
C HIS A 76 14.23 4.91 23.48
N TRP A 77 15.30 4.28 22.98
CA TRP A 77 15.24 3.61 21.67
C TRP A 77 14.39 2.33 21.70
N VAL A 78 14.44 1.56 22.79
CA VAL A 78 13.59 0.35 22.94
C VAL A 78 12.12 0.75 23.01
N LEU A 79 11.82 1.83 23.73
CA LEU A 79 10.49 2.42 23.77
C LEU A 79 9.99 2.86 22.39
N GLY A 80 10.85 3.56 21.64
CA GLY A 80 10.55 3.98 20.27
C GLY A 80 10.37 2.79 19.31
N LEU A 81 11.12 1.69 19.51
CA LEU A 81 11.08 0.53 18.64
C LEU A 81 9.71 -0.15 18.62
N PHE A 82 9.11 -0.43 19.77
CA PHE A 82 7.79 -1.09 19.80
C PHE A 82 6.69 -0.23 19.20
N ALA A 83 6.71 1.08 19.47
CA ALA A 83 5.79 2.03 18.85
C ALA A 83 5.96 2.11 17.32
N PHE A 84 7.22 2.06 16.85
CA PHE A 84 7.53 2.00 15.42
C PHE A 84 7.05 0.70 14.77
N LEU A 85 7.35 -0.45 15.38
CA LEU A 85 6.95 -1.77 14.89
C LEU A 85 5.42 -1.91 14.81
N TRP A 86 4.72 -1.46 15.86
CA TRP A 86 3.26 -1.33 15.85
C TRP A 86 2.75 -0.57 14.62
N LYS A 87 3.29 0.64 14.42
CA LYS A 87 2.89 1.53 13.32
C LYS A 87 3.14 0.87 11.97
N SER A 88 4.31 0.27 11.78
CA SER A 88 4.68 -0.39 10.52
C SER A 88 3.75 -1.57 10.22
N CYS A 89 3.38 -2.35 11.24
CA CYS A 89 2.42 -3.45 11.09
C CYS A 89 1.03 -2.96 10.68
N ILE A 90 0.51 -1.93 11.34
CA ILE A 90 -0.79 -1.32 10.98
C ILE A 90 -0.75 -0.75 9.56
N VAL A 91 0.29 0.02 9.21
CA VAL A 91 0.42 0.63 7.89
C VAL A 91 0.47 -0.43 6.81
N ARG A 92 1.22 -1.52 7.03
CA ARG A 92 1.31 -2.62 6.07
C ARG A 92 -0.02 -3.35 5.90
N SER A 93 -0.71 -3.63 7.01
CA SER A 93 -2.03 -4.26 6.99
C SER A 93 -3.07 -3.42 6.23
N MET A 94 -3.14 -2.13 6.55
CA MET A 94 -4.03 -1.18 5.88
C MET A 94 -3.71 -1.01 4.40
N ALA A 95 -2.42 -0.95 4.03
CA ALA A 95 -1.99 -0.83 2.64
C ALA A 95 -2.47 -2.01 1.78
N CYS A 96 -2.48 -3.23 2.33
CA CYS A 96 -3.05 -4.38 1.65
C CYS A 96 -4.56 -4.20 1.40
N GLY A 97 -5.33 -3.77 2.40
CA GLY A 97 -6.77 -3.56 2.26
C GLY A 97 -7.12 -2.48 1.23
N LEU A 98 -6.41 -1.34 1.29
CA LEU A 98 -6.51 -0.24 0.32
C LEU A 98 -6.22 -0.72 -1.11
N MET A 99 -5.16 -1.50 -1.28
CA MET A 99 -4.74 -2.03 -2.57
C MET A 99 -5.82 -2.91 -3.19
N GLN A 100 -6.42 -3.82 -2.42
CA GLN A 100 -7.49 -4.68 -2.91
C GLN A 100 -8.71 -3.85 -3.34
N HIS A 101 -9.07 -2.83 -2.57
CA HIS A 101 -10.20 -1.96 -2.90
C HIS A 101 -9.95 -1.10 -4.14
N ALA A 102 -8.75 -0.55 -4.29
CA ALA A 102 -8.36 0.20 -5.48
C ALA A 102 -8.39 -0.68 -6.73
N TRP A 103 -7.91 -1.92 -6.66
CA TRP A 103 -8.04 -2.88 -7.77
C TRP A 103 -9.48 -3.23 -8.11
N LYS A 104 -10.33 -3.39 -7.10
CA LYS A 104 -11.77 -3.56 -7.32
C LYS A 104 -12.33 -2.35 -8.07
N SER A 105 -12.08 -1.13 -7.59
CA SER A 105 -12.54 0.10 -8.25
C SER A 105 -12.08 0.19 -9.71
N LEU A 106 -10.80 -0.09 -9.98
CA LEU A 106 -10.26 -0.11 -11.33
C LEU A 106 -11.00 -1.10 -12.24
N ARG A 107 -11.39 -2.27 -11.72
CA ARG A 107 -12.08 -3.30 -12.51
C ARG A 107 -13.58 -3.07 -12.71
N THR A 108 -14.24 -2.43 -11.74
CA THR A 108 -15.71 -2.30 -11.75
C THR A 108 -16.19 -0.95 -12.25
N THR A 109 -15.31 0.03 -12.44
CA THR A 109 -15.69 1.39 -12.83
C THR A 109 -14.93 1.82 -14.08
N ASP A 110 -15.65 2.48 -14.99
CA ASP A 110 -15.06 3.09 -16.16
C ASP A 110 -14.30 4.36 -15.74
N LEU A 111 -12.97 4.30 -15.80
CA LEU A 111 -12.11 5.39 -15.38
C LEU A 111 -11.25 5.89 -16.54
N THR A 112 -11.16 7.21 -16.68
CA THR A 112 -10.17 7.87 -17.54
C THR A 112 -8.77 7.70 -16.97
N VAL A 113 -7.74 7.82 -17.82
CA VAL A 113 -6.32 7.76 -17.38
C VAL A 113 -6.02 8.71 -16.22
N ARG A 114 -6.59 9.93 -16.26
CA ARG A 114 -6.45 10.92 -15.19
C ARG A 114 -7.08 10.48 -13.87
N GLN A 115 -8.22 9.78 -13.92
CA GLN A 115 -8.88 9.26 -12.73
C GLN A 115 -8.13 8.06 -12.16
N ILE A 116 -7.54 7.21 -13.01
CA ILE A 116 -6.66 6.11 -12.59
C ILE A 116 -5.44 6.68 -11.84
N ASP A 117 -4.79 7.70 -12.40
CA ASP A 117 -3.67 8.39 -11.74
C ASP A 117 -4.08 9.02 -10.40
N CYS A 118 -5.31 9.53 -10.34
CA CYS A 118 -5.90 10.06 -9.11
C CYS A 118 -6.12 8.96 -8.04
N VAL A 119 -6.66 7.79 -8.43
CA VAL A 119 -6.83 6.62 -7.54
C VAL A 119 -5.48 6.09 -7.04
N ILE A 120 -4.47 6.01 -7.91
CA ILE A 120 -3.12 5.59 -7.54
C ILE A 120 -2.47 6.64 -6.61
N SER A 121 -2.68 7.93 -6.89
CA SER A 121 -2.19 9.03 -6.04
C SER A 121 -2.77 8.98 -4.62
N LEU A 122 -4.05 8.60 -4.47
CA LEU A 122 -4.69 8.39 -3.16
C LEU A 122 -4.00 7.28 -2.35
N GLN A 123 -3.46 6.25 -3.01
CA GLN A 123 -2.72 5.18 -2.33
C GLN A 123 -1.34 5.64 -1.86
N HIS A 124 -0.67 6.48 -2.64
CA HIS A 124 0.59 7.13 -2.24
C HIS A 124 0.39 8.29 -1.25
N ARG A 125 -0.82 8.42 -0.68
CA ARG A 125 -1.18 9.46 0.31
C ARG A 125 -0.97 10.89 -0.21
N LYS A 126 -1.05 11.10 -1.52
CA LYS A 126 -0.97 12.44 -2.11
C LYS A 126 -2.34 13.12 -1.98
N PRO A 127 -2.42 14.30 -1.35
CA PRO A 127 -3.70 14.97 -1.09
C PRO A 127 -4.41 15.43 -2.38
N THR A 128 -3.68 15.55 -3.48
CA THR A 128 -4.23 15.92 -4.80
C THR A 128 -5.31 14.95 -5.28
N GLY A 129 -5.27 13.70 -4.85
CA GLY A 129 -6.28 12.70 -5.19
C GLY A 129 -7.68 13.01 -4.66
N PHE A 130 -7.79 13.74 -3.54
CA PHE A 130 -9.08 14.05 -2.93
C PHE A 130 -9.86 15.16 -3.66
N LEU A 131 -9.24 15.84 -4.64
CA LEU A 131 -9.89 16.95 -5.35
C LEU A 131 -10.73 16.52 -6.55
N SER A 132 -10.66 15.24 -6.96
CA SER A 132 -11.46 14.77 -8.10
C SER A 132 -12.84 14.30 -7.64
N PHE A 133 -13.85 15.15 -7.84
CA PHE A 133 -15.25 14.81 -7.53
C PHE A 133 -15.70 13.49 -8.15
N THR A 134 -15.30 13.21 -9.39
CA THR A 134 -15.68 11.96 -10.04
C THR A 134 -15.10 10.73 -9.34
N VAL A 135 -13.84 10.81 -8.88
CA VAL A 135 -13.23 9.71 -8.11
C VAL A 135 -13.87 9.59 -6.74
N ILE A 136 -14.24 10.71 -6.09
CA ILE A 136 -14.95 10.70 -4.81
C ILE A 136 -16.25 9.91 -4.91
N PHE A 137 -17.08 10.17 -5.93
CA PHE A 137 -18.37 9.48 -6.04
C PHE A 137 -18.25 8.06 -6.58
N ASN A 138 -17.41 7.83 -7.59
CA ASN A 138 -17.29 6.49 -8.21
C ASN A 138 -16.46 5.52 -7.37
N CYS A 139 -15.49 6.03 -6.60
CA CYS A 139 -14.57 5.25 -5.80
C CYS A 139 -14.65 5.63 -4.31
N PHE A 140 -15.85 6.01 -3.84
CA PHE A 140 -16.07 6.49 -2.47
C PHE A 140 -15.42 5.61 -1.38
N PRO A 141 -15.56 4.27 -1.39
CA PRO A 141 -14.93 3.43 -0.38
C PRO A 141 -13.41 3.57 -0.35
N THR A 142 -12.78 3.66 -1.52
CA THR A 142 -11.32 3.80 -1.66
C THR A 142 -10.85 5.18 -1.16
N VAL A 143 -11.60 6.24 -1.45
CA VAL A 143 -11.34 7.58 -0.93
C VAL A 143 -11.48 7.62 0.59
N LEU A 144 -12.55 7.01 1.13
CA LEU A 144 -12.80 6.93 2.57
C LEU A 144 -11.67 6.19 3.29
N LEU A 145 -11.27 5.03 2.79
CA LEU A 145 -10.15 4.27 3.35
C LEU A 145 -8.83 5.06 3.27
N SER A 146 -8.59 5.79 2.18
CA SER A 146 -7.39 6.63 2.04
C SER A 146 -7.43 7.80 3.04
N ALA A 147 -8.58 8.44 3.25
CA ALA A 147 -8.73 9.49 4.26
C ALA A 147 -8.48 8.95 5.68
N LEU A 148 -9.03 7.77 6.00
CA LEU A 148 -8.77 7.09 7.27
C LEU A 148 -7.28 6.76 7.46
N SER A 149 -6.57 6.46 6.36
CA SER A 149 -5.13 6.19 6.38
C SER A 149 -4.27 7.38 6.81
N ILE A 150 -4.77 8.61 6.62
CA ILE A 150 -4.10 9.84 7.05
C ILE A 150 -4.17 9.99 8.58
N VAL A 151 -5.16 9.39 9.23
CA VAL A 151 -5.32 9.42 10.69
C VAL A 151 -4.33 8.48 11.39
N VAL A 152 -3.93 7.39 10.74
CA VAL A 152 -3.06 6.36 11.32
C VAL A 152 -1.71 6.90 11.84
N PRO A 153 -0.97 7.77 11.12
CA PRO A 153 0.23 8.39 11.67
C PRO A 153 0.03 9.11 13.01
N TYR A 154 -1.14 9.72 13.25
CA TYR A 154 -1.43 10.40 14.52
C TYR A 154 -1.53 9.42 15.69
N SER A 155 -1.95 8.17 15.45
CA SER A 155 -1.97 7.15 16.51
C SER A 155 -0.58 6.74 16.98
N ALA A 156 0.49 7.11 16.25
CA ALA A 156 1.87 6.88 16.68
C ALA A 156 2.48 8.09 17.41
N ILE A 157 1.95 9.30 17.18
CA ILE A 157 2.43 10.54 17.81
C ILE A 157 1.88 10.67 19.24
N LEU A 158 0.57 10.43 19.40
CA LEU A 158 -0.11 10.59 20.70
C LEU A 158 0.45 9.69 21.82
N PRO A 159 0.83 8.41 21.56
CA PRO A 159 1.49 7.54 22.53
C PRO A 159 2.75 8.09 23.20
N ALA A 160 3.48 8.99 22.55
CA ALA A 160 4.70 9.57 23.12
C ALA A 160 4.42 10.34 24.41
N GLY A 161 3.18 10.82 24.62
CA GLY A 161 2.76 11.47 25.86
C GLY A 161 2.28 10.53 26.97
N SER A 162 2.29 9.21 26.75
CA SER A 162 1.78 8.25 27.74
C SER A 162 2.73 7.96 28.90
N LEU A 163 4.03 8.24 28.71
CA LEU A 163 5.06 8.12 29.73
C LEU A 163 5.66 9.50 29.95
N THR A 164 5.39 10.09 31.10
CA THR A 164 5.92 11.40 31.50
C THR A 164 6.93 11.24 32.62
N VAL A 165 7.74 12.27 32.83
CA VAL A 165 8.68 12.34 33.95
C VAL A 165 8.17 13.40 34.91
N ASP A 166 7.76 12.98 36.11
CA ASP A 166 7.32 13.87 37.18
C ASP A 166 8.45 14.04 38.19
N THR A 167 8.77 15.29 38.53
CA THR A 167 9.81 15.59 39.52
C THR A 167 9.21 15.63 40.92
N THR A 168 9.58 14.68 41.78
CA THR A 168 9.18 14.69 43.19
C THR A 168 10.20 15.51 43.99
N ASN A 169 9.73 16.51 44.74
CA ASN A 169 10.54 17.43 45.55
C ASN A 169 11.62 18.22 44.79
N GLY A 170 11.48 18.36 43.46
CA GLY A 170 12.41 19.13 42.63
C GLY A 170 13.75 18.45 42.33
N VAL A 171 14.01 17.24 42.85
CA VAL A 171 15.34 16.60 42.80
C VAL A 171 15.32 15.23 42.11
N VAL A 172 14.21 14.48 42.19
CA VAL A 172 14.12 13.12 41.63
C VAL A 172 13.04 13.05 40.57
N GLY A 173 13.42 12.75 39.33
CA GLY A 173 12.49 12.42 38.27
C GLY A 173 11.97 10.99 38.44
N ILE A 174 10.64 10.83 38.46
CA ILE A 174 9.96 9.53 38.53
C ILE A 174 9.15 9.37 37.25
N TYR A 175 9.25 8.19 36.63
CA TYR A 175 8.39 7.88 35.50
C TYR A 175 6.94 7.75 35.95
N ARG A 176 6.03 8.41 35.22
CA ARG A 176 4.59 8.30 35.39
C ARG A 176 3.97 7.79 34.12
N TYR A 177 3.36 6.63 34.22
CA TYR A 177 2.66 6.03 33.12
C TYR A 177 1.16 6.29 33.21
N ASN A 178 0.56 6.79 32.13
CA ASN A 178 -0.89 6.92 32.00
C ASN A 178 -1.42 6.02 30.88
N SER A 179 -2.01 4.90 31.29
CA SER A 179 -2.51 3.89 30.36
C SER A 179 -3.63 4.37 29.45
N ARG A 180 -4.43 5.36 29.89
CA ARG A 180 -5.57 5.86 29.10
C ARG A 180 -5.12 6.61 27.85
N TRP A 181 -4.06 7.41 27.97
CA TRP A 181 -3.47 8.14 26.84
C TRP A 181 -2.81 7.22 25.82
N LEU A 182 -2.37 6.03 26.24
CA LEU A 182 -1.85 5.02 25.33
C LEU A 182 -2.97 4.19 24.70
N LEU A 183 -3.92 3.71 25.49
CA LEU A 183 -4.95 2.77 25.02
C LEU A 183 -5.86 3.39 23.95
N GLY A 184 -6.25 4.65 24.10
CA GLY A 184 -7.18 5.33 23.18
C GLY A 184 -6.67 5.36 21.73
N PRO A 185 -5.50 5.96 21.46
CA PRO A 185 -4.93 6.00 20.11
C PRO A 185 -4.69 4.61 19.50
N TYR A 186 -4.25 3.63 20.30
CA TYR A 186 -4.04 2.25 19.84
C TYR A 186 -5.36 1.59 19.44
N ALA A 187 -6.41 1.73 20.26
CA ALA A 187 -7.73 1.18 19.98
C ALA A 187 -8.34 1.78 18.70
N ILE A 188 -8.21 3.10 18.50
CA ILE A 188 -8.67 3.77 17.28
C ILE A 188 -7.89 3.26 16.06
N GLY A 189 -6.56 3.18 16.14
CA GLY A 189 -5.73 2.65 15.07
C GLY A 189 -6.10 1.22 14.68
N LEU A 190 -6.35 0.34 15.67
CA LEU A 190 -6.79 -1.04 15.42
C LEU A 190 -8.15 -1.11 14.76
N ALA A 191 -9.13 -0.34 15.24
CA ALA A 191 -10.48 -0.35 14.72
C ALA A 191 -10.51 0.11 13.25
N VAL A 192 -9.84 1.22 12.94
CA VAL A 192 -9.72 1.75 11.57
C VAL A 192 -9.04 0.73 10.65
N THR A 193 -7.94 0.12 11.12
CA THR A 193 -7.22 -0.89 10.34
C THR A 193 -8.08 -2.12 10.12
N PHE A 194 -8.77 -2.61 11.14
CA PHE A 194 -9.65 -3.77 11.05
C PHE A 194 -10.77 -3.57 10.03
N ILE A 195 -11.43 -2.40 10.04
CA ILE A 195 -12.42 -2.03 9.03
C ILE A 195 -11.81 -2.06 7.62
N THR A 196 -10.59 -1.52 7.46
CA THR A 196 -9.90 -1.51 6.17
C THR A 196 -9.57 -2.93 5.68
N ILE A 197 -9.16 -3.82 6.58
CA ILE A 197 -8.92 -5.23 6.26
C ILE A 197 -10.21 -5.90 5.82
N LEU A 198 -11.30 -5.75 6.59
CA LEU A 198 -12.59 -6.35 6.25
C LEU A 198 -13.07 -5.91 4.87
N MET A 199 -12.99 -4.61 4.59
CA MET A 199 -13.34 -4.07 3.27
C MET A 199 -12.45 -4.63 2.16
N GLY A 200 -11.13 -4.67 2.36
CA GLY A 200 -10.18 -5.22 1.39
C GLY A 200 -10.37 -6.72 1.15
N THR A 201 -10.59 -7.50 2.20
CA THR A 201 -10.87 -8.95 2.13
C THR A 201 -12.20 -9.20 1.44
N HIS A 202 -13.22 -8.40 1.72
CA HIS A 202 -14.51 -8.49 1.02
C HIS A 202 -14.35 -8.17 -0.48
N ALA A 203 -13.57 -7.14 -0.84
CA ALA A 203 -13.26 -6.83 -2.23
C ALA A 203 -12.50 -7.98 -2.94
N LEU A 204 -11.53 -8.60 -2.25
CA LEU A 204 -10.78 -9.74 -2.74
C LEU A 204 -11.69 -10.96 -2.99
N TRP A 205 -12.63 -11.21 -2.06
CA TRP A 205 -13.58 -12.32 -2.16
C TRP A 205 -14.51 -12.17 -3.36
N GLN A 206 -14.98 -10.95 -3.65
CA GLN A 206 -15.91 -10.69 -4.75
C GLN A 206 -15.27 -10.75 -6.14
N HIS A 207 -14.02 -10.31 -6.30
CA HIS A 207 -13.44 -10.07 -7.63
C HIS A 207 -12.25 -10.95 -8.00
N ASN A 208 -11.92 -11.93 -7.16
CA ASN A 208 -10.79 -12.85 -7.36
C ASN A 208 -9.53 -12.12 -7.85
N THR A 209 -9.25 -10.97 -7.25
CA THR A 209 -8.10 -10.14 -7.62
C THR A 209 -6.85 -10.78 -7.01
N SER A 210 -6.11 -11.57 -7.79
CA SER A 210 -4.79 -12.02 -7.37
C SER A 210 -3.95 -10.83 -6.89
N ASN A 211 -3.09 -11.04 -5.89
CA ASN A 211 -2.31 -10.01 -5.21
C ASN A 211 -1.37 -9.28 -6.20
N ARG A 212 -1.89 -8.31 -6.95
CA ARG A 212 -1.13 -7.55 -7.94
C ARG A 212 -0.57 -6.30 -7.29
N SER A 213 0.75 -6.14 -7.34
CA SER A 213 1.39 -4.86 -7.03
C SER A 213 0.93 -3.77 -8.01
N PHE A 214 1.02 -2.51 -7.62
CA PHE A 214 0.79 -1.34 -8.49
C PHE A 214 1.99 -1.03 -9.39
N ASN A 215 2.79 -2.04 -9.73
CA ASN A 215 3.82 -1.84 -10.74
C ASN A 215 3.13 -1.44 -12.05
N PHE A 216 3.70 -0.46 -12.75
CA PHE A 216 3.12 0.04 -14.00
C PHE A 216 2.81 -1.11 -14.97
N SER A 217 3.70 -2.11 -15.07
CA SER A 217 3.48 -3.31 -15.87
C SER A 217 2.22 -4.09 -15.49
N HIS A 218 1.90 -4.21 -14.20
CA HIS A 218 0.68 -4.87 -13.74
C HIS A 218 -0.58 -4.06 -14.02
N ILE A 219 -0.50 -2.72 -13.90
CA ILE A 219 -1.60 -1.83 -14.25
C ILE A 219 -1.86 -1.94 -15.74
N VAL A 220 -0.82 -1.75 -16.57
CA VAL A 220 -0.92 -1.88 -18.03
C VAL A 220 -1.45 -3.26 -18.43
N ALA A 221 -0.89 -4.34 -17.89
CA ALA A 221 -1.36 -5.70 -18.17
C ALA A 221 -2.79 -5.97 -17.71
N ALA A 222 -3.26 -5.29 -16.67
CA ALA A 222 -4.64 -5.40 -16.21
C ALA A 222 -5.60 -4.51 -17.04
N THR A 223 -5.14 -3.37 -17.55
CA THR A 223 -5.91 -2.47 -18.43
C THR A 223 -5.89 -2.89 -19.90
N ARG A 224 -5.04 -3.85 -20.27
CA ARG A 224 -4.85 -4.28 -21.67
C ARG A 224 -6.13 -4.96 -22.14
N THR A 225 -6.88 -4.28 -22.99
CA THR A 225 -8.01 -4.86 -23.72
C THR A 225 -7.50 -5.47 -25.02
N VAL A 226 -8.18 -6.50 -25.52
CA VAL A 226 -7.86 -7.08 -26.85
C VAL A 226 -7.90 -5.99 -27.93
N ILE A 227 -8.83 -5.05 -27.80
CA ILE A 227 -8.95 -3.86 -28.68
C ILE A 227 -7.66 -3.03 -28.67
N PHE A 228 -6.99 -2.87 -27.53
CA PHE A 228 -5.74 -2.12 -27.46
C PHE A 228 -4.60 -2.86 -28.16
N ASP A 229 -4.60 -4.19 -28.11
CA ASP A 229 -3.62 -5.03 -28.79
C ASP A 229 -3.81 -5.06 -30.30
N ASP A 230 -5.06 -5.14 -30.74
CA ASP A 230 -5.43 -5.04 -32.15
C ASP A 230 -5.10 -3.65 -32.69
N ALA A 231 -5.44 -2.59 -31.95
CA ALA A 231 -5.08 -1.22 -32.32
C ALA A 231 -3.56 -1.00 -32.36
N LEU A 232 -2.78 -1.64 -31.48
CA LEU A 232 -1.32 -1.59 -31.51
C LEU A 232 -0.72 -2.38 -32.68
N GLN A 233 -1.31 -3.51 -33.05
CA GLN A 233 -0.90 -4.28 -34.22
C GLN A 233 -1.25 -3.53 -35.51
N ASP A 234 -2.43 -2.92 -35.58
CA ASP A 234 -2.85 -2.10 -36.72
C ASP A 234 -2.02 -0.81 -36.82
N ALA A 235 -1.66 -0.19 -35.70
CA ALA A 235 -0.77 0.98 -35.66
C ALA A 235 0.63 0.69 -36.23
N LYS A 236 1.12 -0.55 -36.08
CA LYS A 236 2.38 -0.96 -36.73
C LYS A 236 2.25 -1.05 -38.24
N ARG A 237 1.03 -1.26 -38.75
CA ARG A 237 0.75 -1.41 -40.18
C ARG A 237 0.31 -0.09 -40.82
N HIS A 238 -0.40 0.78 -40.09
CA HIS A 238 -1.03 2.00 -40.62
C HIS A 238 -1.15 3.13 -39.58
N HIS A 239 -1.47 4.34 -40.05
CA HIS A 239 -1.75 5.50 -39.20
C HIS A 239 -3.05 5.29 -38.39
N ILE A 240 -2.99 5.49 -37.06
CA ILE A 240 -4.15 5.27 -36.16
C ILE A 240 -5.24 6.32 -36.45
N PRO A 241 -6.50 5.93 -36.73
CA PRO A 241 -7.58 6.88 -36.92
C PRO A 241 -7.87 7.65 -35.63
N HIS A 242 -8.04 8.97 -35.71
CA HIS A 242 -8.30 9.83 -34.54
C HIS A 242 -9.49 9.39 -33.68
N LYS A 243 -10.53 8.79 -34.31
CA LYS A 243 -11.71 8.26 -33.61
C LYS A 243 -11.38 7.09 -32.68
N VAL A 244 -10.42 6.24 -33.05
CA VAL A 244 -9.96 5.11 -32.20
C VAL A 244 -9.23 5.66 -30.98
N MET A 245 -8.40 6.71 -31.17
CA MET A 245 -7.72 7.38 -30.06
C MET A 245 -8.69 8.01 -29.04
N GLU A 246 -9.81 8.58 -29.51
CA GLU A 246 -10.83 9.11 -28.60
C GLU A 246 -11.54 8.01 -27.80
N GLN A 247 -11.82 6.85 -28.41
CA GLN A 247 -12.37 5.70 -27.71
C GLN A 247 -11.38 5.09 -26.71
N CYS A 248 -10.08 5.11 -27.00
CA CYS A 248 -9.02 4.69 -26.07
C CYS A 248 -8.82 5.65 -24.89
N ARG A 249 -9.47 6.82 -24.87
CA ARG A 249 -9.33 7.80 -23.77
C ARG A 249 -9.95 7.30 -22.46
N THR A 250 -10.94 6.43 -22.56
CA THR A 250 -11.56 5.73 -21.42
C THR A 250 -11.08 4.28 -21.43
N LEU A 251 -10.29 3.91 -20.42
CA LEU A 251 -9.82 2.53 -20.27
C LEU A 251 -10.92 1.74 -19.55
N ARG A 252 -11.47 0.73 -20.22
CA ARG A 252 -12.35 -0.26 -19.58
C ARG A 252 -11.54 -1.49 -19.21
N PHE A 253 -11.55 -1.88 -17.94
CA PHE A 253 -10.97 -3.14 -17.53
C PHE A 253 -11.93 -4.29 -17.84
N GLY A 254 -11.44 -5.34 -18.49
CA GLY A 254 -12.09 -6.66 -18.45
C GLY A 254 -13.33 -6.88 -19.33
N LEU A 255 -13.62 -6.03 -20.31
CA LEU A 255 -14.47 -6.46 -21.44
C LEU A 255 -13.61 -7.35 -22.36
N ILE A 256 -13.39 -8.58 -21.91
CA ILE A 256 -13.16 -9.70 -22.82
C ILE A 256 -14.58 -10.05 -23.28
N ASP A 257 -14.86 -9.93 -24.58
CA ASP A 257 -16.16 -10.27 -25.16
C ASP A 257 -16.72 -11.53 -24.51
N GLU A 258 -17.98 -11.43 -24.06
CA GLU A 258 -18.75 -12.53 -23.47
C GLU A 258 -18.80 -13.70 -24.46
N GLY A 259 -17.80 -14.59 -24.42
CA GLY A 259 -17.75 -15.78 -25.28
C GLY A 259 -16.38 -16.31 -25.65
N LYS A 260 -15.26 -15.60 -25.42
CA LYS A 260 -13.92 -16.15 -25.69
C LYS A 260 -12.95 -15.83 -24.57
N GLU A 261 -12.61 -16.83 -23.76
CA GLU A 261 -11.61 -16.70 -22.68
C GLU A 261 -10.29 -16.14 -23.23
N ALA A 262 -9.86 -14.98 -22.72
CA ALA A 262 -8.60 -14.33 -23.10
C ALA A 262 -7.38 -14.97 -22.39
N PHE A 263 -7.30 -16.30 -22.43
CA PHE A 263 -6.05 -17.03 -22.30
C PHE A 263 -5.86 -17.78 -23.62
N GLY A 264 -5.54 -17.03 -24.67
CA GLY A 264 -5.14 -17.62 -25.94
C GLY A 264 -3.89 -18.46 -25.74
N HIS A 265 -4.05 -19.78 -25.87
CA HIS A 265 -2.94 -20.69 -26.15
C HIS A 265 -2.19 -20.15 -27.37
N ALA A 266 -0.90 -19.87 -27.20
CA ALA A 266 -0.01 -19.38 -28.25
C ALA A 266 0.37 -20.44 -29.30
N GLU A 267 -0.49 -21.43 -29.58
CA GLU A 267 -0.15 -22.60 -30.41
C GLU A 267 -0.71 -22.59 -31.84
N ASP A 268 -1.55 -21.63 -32.25
CA ASP A 268 -2.16 -21.63 -33.60
C ASP A 268 -1.78 -20.42 -34.49
N LEU A 269 -0.52 -19.99 -34.44
CA LEU A 269 0.07 -19.20 -35.53
C LEU A 269 0.85 -20.13 -36.46
N LYS A 270 0.14 -20.84 -37.34
CA LYS A 270 0.73 -21.31 -38.59
C LYS A 270 0.97 -20.10 -39.47
N THR A 271 2.23 -19.69 -39.54
CA THR A 271 2.77 -18.79 -40.54
C THR A 271 2.71 -19.48 -41.90
N ASP A 272 1.74 -19.14 -42.74
CA ASP A 272 1.92 -19.22 -44.18
C ASP A 272 2.74 -17.99 -44.60
N SER A 273 4.04 -18.20 -44.75
CA SER A 273 4.95 -17.28 -45.39
C SER A 273 4.83 -17.43 -46.90
N ASN A 274 4.28 -16.41 -47.55
CA ASN A 274 4.61 -16.01 -48.91
C ASN A 274 4.08 -14.59 -49.05
N ASP A 275 4.99 -13.63 -49.16
CA ASP A 275 4.90 -12.54 -50.12
C ASP A 275 6.16 -11.69 -49.98
N ASP A 276 6.91 -11.72 -51.07
CA ASP A 276 8.06 -10.88 -51.37
C ASP A 276 7.53 -9.48 -51.67
N ASP A 277 7.93 -8.45 -50.91
CA ASP A 277 7.97 -7.09 -51.42
C ASP A 277 8.92 -6.19 -50.62
N GLU A 278 9.92 -5.71 -51.36
CA GLU A 278 10.88 -4.68 -50.96
C GLU A 278 10.19 -3.32 -50.83
N GLY A 279 10.51 -2.51 -49.81
CA GLY A 279 9.93 -1.17 -49.76
C GLY A 279 10.29 -0.27 -48.59
N ILE A 280 11.47 0.34 -48.65
CA ILE A 280 11.79 1.70 -48.17
C ILE A 280 11.83 1.94 -46.65
N CYS A 281 13.07 2.12 -46.20
CA CYS A 281 13.52 2.65 -44.92
C CYS A 281 13.08 4.12 -44.70
N GLY A 282 12.54 4.41 -43.53
CA GLY A 282 12.28 5.78 -43.05
C GLY A 282 12.62 5.90 -41.57
N CYS A 283 13.86 6.28 -41.26
CA CYS A 283 14.27 6.67 -39.91
C CYS A 283 13.53 7.95 -39.48
N PHE A 284 12.57 7.83 -38.56
CA PHE A 284 12.00 8.99 -37.87
C PHE A 284 12.70 9.21 -36.53
N ASN A 285 13.48 10.28 -36.47
CA ASN A 285 14.15 10.80 -35.29
C ASN A 285 13.11 11.46 -34.37
N PHE A 286 12.83 10.87 -33.20
CA PHE A 286 12.07 11.57 -32.16
C PHE A 286 13.00 12.47 -31.35
N GLY A 287 12.94 13.76 -31.66
CA GLY A 287 13.58 14.82 -30.89
C GLY A 287 12.97 14.95 -29.49
N LYS A 288 13.88 15.07 -28.52
CA LYS A 288 13.76 15.61 -27.16
C LYS A 288 12.43 16.28 -26.81
N SER A 289 11.73 15.77 -25.80
CA SER A 289 11.19 16.54 -24.65
C SER A 289 10.54 15.61 -23.61
N ALA A 290 10.77 15.92 -22.33
CA ALA A 290 10.29 15.24 -21.12
C ALA A 290 11.02 13.94 -20.71
N GLN A 291 12.31 14.06 -20.38
CA GLN A 291 12.90 13.22 -19.33
C GLN A 291 12.21 13.58 -18.00
N LEU A 292 11.16 12.85 -17.64
CA LEU A 292 10.75 12.71 -16.25
C LEU A 292 11.70 11.69 -15.62
N VAL A 293 12.79 12.21 -15.06
CA VAL A 293 13.68 11.47 -14.16
C VAL A 293 12.85 11.15 -12.92
N TRP A 294 12.29 9.95 -12.86
CA TRP A 294 11.80 9.38 -11.60
C TRP A 294 12.99 8.71 -10.94
N THR A 295 13.61 9.41 -9.99
CA THR A 295 14.48 8.76 -9.03
C THR A 295 13.65 7.73 -8.28
N ALA A 296 14.00 6.46 -8.45
CA ALA A 296 13.50 5.38 -7.62
C ALA A 296 14.07 5.58 -6.22
N ASP A 297 13.38 6.35 -5.39
CA ASP A 297 13.58 6.30 -3.93
C ASP A 297 12.95 5.01 -3.40
N CYS A 298 13.65 3.91 -3.67
CA CYS A 298 13.62 2.70 -2.86
C CYS A 298 14.31 3.02 -1.53
N ASN A 299 13.69 3.84 -0.68
CA ASN A 299 14.08 4.01 0.72
C ASN A 299 12.89 4.55 1.52
N TYR A 300 11.97 3.66 1.89
CA TYR A 300 11.15 3.85 3.08
C TYR A 300 10.98 2.50 3.79
N LEU A 301 11.90 2.28 4.74
CA LEU A 301 11.68 1.53 5.98
C LEU A 301 10.65 2.26 6.86
#